data_AF-C1A0Q6-F1
#
_entry.id   AF-C1A0Q6-F1
#
_cell.length_a   1.000
_cell.length_b   1.000
_cell.length_c   1.000
_cell.angle_alpha   90.00
_cell.angle_beta   90.00
_cell.angle_gamma   90.00
#
_symmetry.space_group_name_H-M   'P 1'
#
loop_
_entity.id
_entity.type
_entity.pdbx_description
1 polymer ?
#
loop_
_entity_poly.entity_id
_entity_poly.type
_entity_poly.pdbx_seq_one_letter_code
_entity_poly.pdbx_strand_id
1 'polypeptide(L)'
;MCGRARNPQSSHRTNTREPQDCGLTWESRSLIPSGGFAMSVSEIAPNRGVVLVTDIGFEHGARIATEFLDAGWSVAVTARTVTELVRIMAGKPTHRFFAIVADPTDRWQADRILDRVTTRFGAINRVIDPAGAVTSAWLQRGSFEAVA
;
A
#
# COMPACT_ATOMS: atom_id res chain seq x y z
N MET A 1 -27.66 15.66 -54.29
CA MET A 1 -27.81 16.98 -53.64
C MET A 1 -26.47 17.35 -53.01
N CYS A 2 -25.76 18.31 -53.60
CA CYS A 2 -24.50 18.86 -53.10
C CYS A 2 -24.79 20.15 -52.33
N GLY A 3 -24.15 20.36 -51.18
CA GLY A 3 -24.23 21.61 -50.42
C GLY A 3 -22.95 21.91 -49.65
N ARG A 4 -22.10 22.77 -50.21
CA ARG A 4 -20.99 23.47 -49.53
C ARG A 4 -21.55 24.56 -48.60
N ALA A 5 -20.93 24.75 -47.43
CA ALA A 5 -20.87 26.04 -46.72
C ALA A 5 -19.56 26.04 -45.89
N ARG A 6 -18.46 26.65 -46.34
CA ARG A 6 -18.05 28.06 -46.15
C ARG A 6 -18.20 28.61 -44.72
N ASN A 7 -17.05 28.70 -44.05
CA ASN A 7 -16.68 29.66 -42.99
C ASN A 7 -16.84 31.11 -43.49
N PRO A 8 -17.20 32.08 -42.63
CA PRO A 8 -16.18 33.08 -42.25
C PRO A 8 -16.30 33.70 -40.83
N GLN A 9 -15.12 34.08 -40.32
CA GLN A 9 -14.77 35.29 -39.55
C GLN A 9 -15.21 35.51 -38.08
N SER A 10 -14.16 35.52 -37.23
CA SER A 10 -13.81 36.50 -36.19
C SER A 10 -14.74 37.70 -35.94
N SER A 11 -15.11 37.93 -34.68
CA SER A 11 -15.29 39.29 -34.17
C SER A 11 -14.86 39.41 -32.71
N HIS A 12 -14.15 40.50 -32.49
CA HIS A 12 -13.54 40.95 -31.25
C HIS A 12 -14.59 41.24 -30.17
N ARG A 13 -14.25 40.92 -28.92
CA ARG A 13 -14.85 41.61 -27.78
C ARG A 13 -13.74 42.01 -26.80
N THR A 14 -13.32 43.25 -26.94
CA THR A 14 -12.60 44.01 -25.93
C THR A 14 -13.53 44.24 -24.73
N ASN A 15 -13.06 43.97 -23.52
CA ASN A 15 -13.52 44.74 -22.37
C ASN A 15 -12.36 44.92 -21.37
N THR A 16 -11.94 46.17 -21.29
CA THR A 16 -10.97 46.75 -20.37
C THR A 16 -11.67 47.02 -19.04
N ARG A 17 -11.07 46.63 -17.90
CA ARG A 17 -11.20 47.31 -16.60
C ARG A 17 -10.19 46.77 -15.58
N GLU A 18 -9.12 47.57 -15.44
CA GLU A 18 -8.42 47.99 -14.22
C GLU A 18 -7.69 47.01 -13.26
N PRO A 19 -6.63 47.51 -12.59
CA PRO A 19 -5.55 46.72 -12.00
C PRO A 19 -5.72 46.53 -10.49
N GLN A 20 -5.25 45.41 -9.97
CA GLN A 20 -4.90 45.28 -8.55
C GLN A 20 -3.43 44.93 -8.44
N ASP A 21 -2.71 45.98 -8.09
CA ASP A 21 -1.41 45.98 -7.45
C ASP A 21 -1.43 45.03 -6.24
N CYS A 22 -0.56 44.03 -6.26
CA CYS A 22 0.00 43.45 -5.06
C CYS A 22 1.47 43.19 -5.34
N GLY A 23 2.24 44.28 -5.37
CA GLY A 23 3.66 44.22 -5.07
C GLY A 23 3.87 43.62 -3.68
N LEU A 24 4.43 42.41 -3.63
CA LEU A 24 5.31 41.99 -2.54
C LEU A 24 6.51 41.30 -3.17
N THR A 25 7.64 41.95 -2.95
CA THR A 25 8.99 41.62 -3.36
C THR A 25 9.40 40.24 -2.87
N TRP A 26 9.88 39.39 -3.78
CA TRP A 26 10.34 38.02 -3.51
C TRP A 26 11.73 37.95 -2.87
N GLU A 27 12.23 39.05 -2.31
CA GLU A 27 13.46 39.07 -1.53
C GLU A 27 13.17 38.77 -0.05
N SER A 28 13.28 37.49 0.28
CA SER A 28 13.68 37.06 1.62
C SER A 28 14.75 36.00 1.49
N ARG A 29 15.95 36.53 1.25
CA ARG A 29 17.22 35.89 1.51
C ARG A 29 17.37 35.75 3.02
N SER A 30 17.15 34.56 3.57
CA SER A 30 17.83 34.17 4.80
C SER A 30 17.78 32.67 5.08
N LEU A 31 18.99 32.12 5.10
CA LEU A 31 19.46 31.05 5.97
C LEU A 31 18.92 29.64 5.67
N ILE A 32 19.60 29.01 4.71
CA ILE A 32 19.81 27.58 4.69
C ILE A 32 20.73 27.24 5.87
N PRO A 33 20.30 26.50 6.91
CA PRO A 33 21.25 25.79 7.74
C PRO A 33 21.80 24.62 6.90
N SER A 34 23.03 24.79 6.44
CA SER A 34 23.87 23.69 5.99
C SER A 34 24.08 22.73 7.16
N GLY A 35 23.41 21.58 7.15
CA GLY A 35 23.72 20.49 8.07
C GLY A 35 22.51 19.78 8.62
N GLY A 36 22.37 18.52 8.23
CA GLY A 36 21.40 17.59 8.77
C GLY A 36 20.27 17.32 7.80
N PHE A 37 20.47 16.35 6.91
CA PHE A 37 19.35 15.45 6.58
C PHE A 37 18.78 15.02 7.92
N ALA A 38 17.61 15.55 8.28
CA ALA A 38 16.80 14.92 9.30
C ALA A 38 16.47 13.54 8.73
N MET A 39 17.32 12.56 9.05
CA MET A 39 16.88 11.19 9.14
C MET A 39 15.70 11.26 10.08
N SER A 40 14.49 11.26 9.53
CA SER A 40 13.38 10.66 10.25
C SER A 40 13.86 9.25 10.52
N VAL A 41 14.44 9.06 11.72
CA VAL A 41 14.23 7.83 12.44
C VAL A 41 12.71 7.74 12.45
N SER A 42 12.15 7.00 11.49
CA SER A 42 10.83 6.44 11.68
C SER A 42 10.97 5.75 13.00
N GLU A 43 10.50 6.42 14.04
CA GLU A 43 10.32 5.87 15.36
C GLU A 43 9.80 4.48 15.08
N ILE A 44 10.62 3.46 15.42
CA ILE A 44 10.22 2.07 15.24
C ILE A 44 9.12 1.91 16.27
N ALA A 45 7.92 2.42 15.93
CA ALA A 45 6.73 2.28 16.72
C ALA A 45 6.68 0.77 16.97
N PRO A 46 6.63 0.33 18.23
CA PRO A 46 6.70 -1.07 18.56
C PRO A 46 5.68 -1.79 17.67
N ASN A 47 6.19 -2.61 16.75
CA ASN A 47 5.37 -3.23 15.71
C ASN A 47 4.25 -3.95 16.44
N ARG A 48 3.00 -3.56 16.17
CA ARG A 48 1.85 -4.07 16.93
C ARG A 48 1.68 -5.59 16.76
N GLY A 49 2.30 -6.12 15.71
CA GLY A 49 2.39 -7.53 15.40
C GLY A 49 2.37 -7.72 13.89
N VAL A 50 2.14 -8.96 13.48
CA VAL A 50 2.04 -9.34 12.08
C VAL A 50 0.64 -9.86 11.79
N VAL A 51 0.03 -9.31 10.73
CA VAL A 51 -1.23 -9.81 10.17
C VAL A 51 -0.94 -10.48 8.83
N LEU A 52 -1.34 -11.74 8.69
CA LEU A 52 -1.37 -12.45 7.43
C LEU A 52 -2.78 -12.37 6.82
N VAL A 53 -2.84 -11.94 5.57
CA VAL A 53 -4.05 -11.70 4.81
C VAL A 53 -4.03 -12.59 3.56
N THR A 54 -5.02 -13.48 3.43
CA THR A 54 -5.15 -14.39 2.29
C THR A 54 -6.51 -14.23 1.60
N ASP A 55 -6.54 -14.51 0.30
CA ASP A 55 -7.76 -14.70 -0.52
C ASP A 55 -8.87 -13.64 -0.39
N ILE A 56 -8.58 -12.39 0.00
CA ILE A 56 -9.63 -11.35 0.15
C ILE A 56 -10.01 -10.66 -1.17
N GLY A 57 -9.51 -11.13 -2.31
CA GLY A 57 -9.60 -10.42 -3.58
C GLY A 57 -8.75 -9.14 -3.59
N PHE A 58 -8.46 -8.65 -4.79
CA PHE A 58 -7.50 -7.55 -4.99
C PHE A 58 -7.88 -6.26 -4.25
N GLU A 59 -9.10 -5.76 -4.42
CA GLU A 59 -9.52 -4.45 -3.90
C GLU A 59 -9.66 -4.44 -2.37
N HIS A 60 -10.30 -5.48 -1.81
CA HIS A 60 -10.46 -5.62 -0.37
C HIS A 60 -9.11 -5.90 0.31
N GLY A 61 -8.26 -6.75 -0.29
CA GLY A 61 -6.92 -7.03 0.22
C GLY A 61 -6.04 -5.77 0.26
N ALA A 62 -6.09 -4.94 -0.78
CA ALA A 62 -5.34 -3.68 -0.82
C ALA A 62 -5.77 -2.71 0.28
N ARG A 63 -7.09 -2.54 0.46
CA ARG A 63 -7.69 -1.67 1.47
C ARG A 63 -7.36 -2.14 2.89
N ILE A 64 -7.62 -3.40 3.20
CA ILE A 64 -7.33 -4.00 4.50
C ILE A 64 -5.84 -3.88 4.83
N ALA A 65 -4.97 -4.15 3.86
CA ALA A 65 -3.53 -4.01 4.06
C ALA A 65 -3.14 -2.56 4.37
N THR A 66 -3.76 -1.56 3.75
CA THR A 66 -3.49 -0.14 4.07
C THR A 66 -3.96 0.20 5.48
N GLU A 67 -5.19 -0.19 5.84
CA GLU A 67 -5.74 0.06 7.18
C GLU A 67 -4.87 -0.54 8.29
N PHE A 68 -4.33 -1.76 8.11
CA PHE A 68 -3.42 -2.36 9.09
C PHE A 68 -2.04 -1.69 9.13
N LEU A 69 -1.48 -1.30 7.98
CA LEU A 69 -0.19 -0.60 7.93
C LEU A 69 -0.26 0.77 8.62
N ASP A 70 -1.35 1.50 8.41
CA ASP A 70 -1.61 2.79 9.05
C ASP A 70 -1.82 2.62 10.56
N ALA A 71 -2.44 1.52 10.99
CA ALA A 71 -2.60 1.16 12.39
C ALA A 71 -1.31 0.63 13.07
N GLY A 72 -0.16 0.64 12.36
CA GLY A 72 1.15 0.26 12.90
C GLY A 72 1.46 -1.24 12.88
N TRP A 73 0.70 -2.05 12.13
CA TRP A 73 0.99 -3.47 11.95
C TRP A 73 1.94 -3.72 10.79
N SER A 74 2.62 -4.87 10.83
CA SER A 74 3.25 -5.46 9.65
C SER A 74 2.26 -6.38 8.95
N VAL A 75 2.21 -6.31 7.62
CA VAL A 75 1.19 -7.01 6.83
C VAL A 75 1.85 -7.92 5.82
N ALA A 76 1.47 -9.19 5.83
CA ALA A 76 1.76 -10.15 4.78
C ALA A 76 0.49 -10.41 3.96
N VAL A 77 0.59 -10.36 2.63
CA VAL A 77 -0.55 -10.62 1.72
C VAL A 77 -0.19 -11.75 0.76
N THR A 78 -1.13 -12.64 0.51
CA THR A 78 -1.01 -13.67 -0.54
C THR A 78 -1.91 -13.38 -1.73
N ALA A 79 -1.44 -13.66 -2.94
CA ALA A 79 -2.30 -13.77 -4.12
C ALA A 79 -1.80 -14.88 -5.05
N ARG A 80 -2.68 -15.33 -5.94
CA ARG A 80 -2.37 -16.44 -6.86
C ARG A 80 -1.48 -15.99 -8.01
N THR A 81 -1.47 -14.68 -8.30
CA THR A 81 -0.69 -14.11 -9.41
C THR A 81 0.18 -12.94 -8.98
N VAL A 82 1.33 -12.79 -9.65
CA VAL A 82 2.23 -11.64 -9.47
C VAL A 82 1.53 -10.33 -9.84
N THR A 83 0.69 -10.35 -10.88
CA THR A 83 -0.02 -9.16 -11.38
C THR A 83 -0.92 -8.53 -10.31
N GLU A 84 -1.62 -9.36 -9.54
CA GLU A 84 -2.43 -8.90 -8.40
C GLU A 84 -1.55 -8.28 -7.32
N LEU A 85 -0.44 -8.94 -6.95
CA LEU A 85 0.46 -8.43 -5.91
C LEU A 85 1.12 -7.12 -6.27
N VAL A 86 1.59 -6.95 -7.51
CA VAL A 86 2.26 -5.72 -7.94
C VAL A 86 1.36 -4.50 -7.74
N ARG A 87 0.07 -4.65 -8.05
CA ARG A 87 -0.91 -3.59 -7.84
C ARG A 87 -1.16 -3.30 -6.36
N ILE A 88 -1.13 -4.33 -5.50
CA ILE A 88 -1.27 -4.16 -4.04
C ILE A 88 -0.02 -3.51 -3.45
N MET A 89 1.17 -3.87 -3.93
CA MET A 89 2.46 -3.38 -3.42
C MET A 89 2.69 -1.90 -3.69
N ALA A 90 2.05 -1.34 -4.72
CA ALA A 90 2.24 0.05 -5.10
C ALA A 90 1.94 1.01 -3.93
N GLY A 91 2.93 1.82 -3.56
CA GLY A 91 2.80 2.81 -2.48
C GLY A 91 2.92 2.24 -1.05
N LYS A 92 3.18 0.95 -0.87
CA LYS A 92 3.33 0.34 0.47
C LYS A 92 4.79 0.27 0.94
N PRO A 93 5.06 0.47 2.25
CA PRO A 93 6.41 0.40 2.80
C PRO A 93 6.97 -1.04 2.79
N THR A 94 8.09 -1.25 2.09
CA THR A 94 8.72 -2.58 1.92
C THR A 94 9.22 -3.24 3.20
N HIS A 95 9.47 -2.45 4.26
CA HIS A 95 9.93 -2.96 5.54
C HIS A 95 8.79 -3.58 6.38
N ARG A 96 7.56 -3.10 6.20
CA ARG A 96 6.34 -3.55 6.92
C ARG A 96 5.35 -4.31 6.04
N PHE A 97 5.55 -4.35 4.72
CA PHE A 97 4.70 -5.05 3.79
C PHE A 97 5.45 -6.21 3.11
N PHE A 98 4.83 -7.39 3.09
CA PHE A 98 5.40 -8.58 2.45
C PHE A 98 4.36 -9.26 1.55
N ALA A 99 4.70 -9.44 0.28
CA ALA A 99 3.82 -10.03 -0.72
C ALA A 99 4.31 -11.44 -1.08
N ILE A 100 3.41 -12.41 -1.09
CA ILE A 100 3.72 -13.82 -1.38
C ILE A 100 2.83 -14.30 -2.51
N VAL A 101 3.44 -14.78 -3.60
CA VAL A 101 2.70 -15.51 -4.63
C VAL A 101 2.52 -16.95 -4.15
N ALA A 102 1.28 -17.32 -3.87
CA ALA A 102 0.91 -18.65 -3.42
C ALA A 102 -0.61 -18.84 -3.52
N ASP A 103 -1.04 -20.09 -3.70
CA ASP A 103 -2.44 -20.48 -3.52
C ASP A 103 -2.68 -20.89 -2.05
N PRO A 104 -3.45 -20.12 -1.27
CA PRO A 104 -3.70 -20.44 0.14
C PRO A 104 -4.58 -21.69 0.32
N THR A 105 -5.29 -22.16 -0.72
CA THR A 105 -6.15 -23.35 -0.64
C THR A 105 -5.37 -24.66 -0.75
N ASP A 106 -4.15 -24.62 -1.27
CA ASP A 106 -3.23 -25.76 -1.31
C ASP A 106 -2.51 -25.90 0.04
N ARG A 107 -2.62 -27.08 0.66
CA ARG A 107 -2.06 -27.36 2.00
C ARG A 107 -0.54 -27.14 2.07
N TRP A 108 0.21 -27.53 1.04
CA TRP A 108 1.67 -27.37 1.02
C TRP A 108 2.06 -25.91 0.85
N GLN A 109 1.29 -25.16 0.06
CA GLN A 109 1.51 -23.73 -0.10
C GLN A 109 1.10 -22.94 1.14
N ALA A 110 0.00 -23.30 1.81
CA ALA A 110 -0.42 -22.71 3.08
C ALA A 110 0.67 -22.83 4.15
N ASP A 111 1.27 -24.01 4.28
CA ASP A 111 2.36 -24.25 5.21
C ASP A 111 3.60 -23.39 4.87
N ARG A 112 3.97 -23.33 3.58
CA ARG A 112 5.06 -22.45 3.11
C ARG A 112 4.78 -20.97 3.27
N ILE A 113 3.54 -20.52 3.17
CA ILE A 113 3.15 -19.13 3.43
C ILE A 113 3.51 -18.80 4.89
N LEU A 114 3.08 -19.65 5.84
CA LEU A 114 3.35 -19.45 7.26
C LEU A 114 4.86 -19.40 7.53
N ASP A 115 5.63 -20.33 6.98
CA ASP A 115 7.09 -20.33 7.10
C ASP A 115 7.74 -19.05 6.61
N ARG A 116 7.35 -18.57 5.43
CA ARG A 116 7.90 -17.34 4.84
C ARG A 116 7.57 -16.11 5.68
N VAL A 117 6.35 -16.02 6.21
CA VAL A 117 5.92 -14.89 7.04
C VAL A 117 6.63 -14.91 8.38
N THR A 118 6.69 -16.06 9.05
CA THR A 118 7.42 -16.25 10.31
C THR A 118 8.92 -15.99 10.13
N THR A 119 9.53 -16.44 9.04
CA THR A 119 10.94 -16.15 8.72
C THR A 119 11.17 -14.64 8.52
N ARG A 120 10.23 -13.93 7.87
CA ARG A 120 10.38 -12.51 7.54
C ARG A 120 10.14 -11.58 8.72
N PHE A 121 9.20 -11.92 9.61
CA PHE A 121 8.73 -11.04 10.68
C PHE A 121 8.79 -11.65 12.09
N GLY A 122 9.23 -12.90 12.24
CA GLY A 122 9.42 -13.60 13.50
C GLY A 122 8.21 -14.38 13.99
N ALA A 123 7.02 -13.77 14.02
CA ALA A 123 5.80 -14.44 14.48
C ALA A 123 4.56 -13.90 13.77
N ILE A 124 3.50 -14.70 13.71
CA ILE A 124 2.20 -14.29 13.18
C ILE A 124 1.25 -14.10 14.36
N ASN A 125 0.64 -12.92 14.48
CA ASN A 125 -0.29 -12.61 15.57
C ASN A 125 -1.74 -12.76 15.14
N ARG A 126 -2.04 -12.55 13.85
CA ARG A 126 -3.39 -12.64 13.31
C ARG A 126 -3.37 -13.19 11.89
N VAL A 127 -4.31 -14.07 11.59
CA VAL A 127 -4.59 -14.57 10.25
C VAL A 127 -6.00 -14.13 9.84
N ILE A 128 -6.12 -13.53 8.66
CA ILE A 128 -7.37 -13.17 8.00
C ILE A 128 -7.43 -14.01 6.73
N ASP A 129 -8.18 -15.10 6.81
CA ASP A 129 -8.25 -16.10 5.76
C ASP A 129 -9.70 -16.56 5.57
N PRO A 130 -10.44 -15.93 4.63
CA PRO A 130 -11.83 -16.27 4.37
C PRO A 130 -12.03 -17.74 3.96
N ALA A 131 -11.04 -18.36 3.31
CA ALA A 131 -11.08 -19.75 2.89
C ALA A 131 -10.74 -20.73 4.03
N GLY A 132 -10.14 -20.26 5.12
CA GLY A 132 -9.81 -21.03 6.33
C GLY A 132 -8.66 -22.04 6.21
N ALA A 133 -8.09 -22.25 5.01
CA ALA A 133 -7.01 -23.22 4.79
C ALA A 133 -5.70 -22.84 5.50
N VAL A 134 -5.30 -21.58 5.44
CA VAL A 134 -4.11 -21.05 6.12
C VAL A 134 -4.35 -20.93 7.61
N THR A 135 -5.55 -20.52 8.04
CA THR A 135 -5.93 -20.51 9.47
C THR A 135 -5.86 -21.91 10.07
N SER A 136 -6.37 -22.92 9.37
CA SER A 136 -6.32 -24.31 9.81
C SER A 136 -4.88 -24.82 9.95
N ALA A 137 -4.01 -24.51 8.97
CA ALA A 137 -2.59 -24.86 9.03
C ALA A 137 -1.88 -24.16 10.20
N TRP A 138 -2.19 -22.89 10.45
CA TRP A 138 -1.59 -22.12 11.54
C TRP A 138 -1.98 -22.67 12.92
N LEU A 139 -3.26 -22.99 13.14
CA LEU A 139 -3.73 -23.59 14.38
C LEU A 139 -3.13 -24.98 14.63
N GLN A 140 -2.96 -25.78 13.58
CA GLN A 140 -2.31 -27.09 13.69
C GLN A 140 -0.87 -26.95 14.20
N ARG A 141 -0.09 -25.96 13.73
CA ARG A 141 1.28 -25.73 14.19
C ARG A 141 1.36 -25.41 15.68
N GLY A 142 0.53 -24.48 16.17
CA GLY A 142 0.47 -24.13 17.60
C GLY A 142 -0.01 -25.28 18.49
N SER A 143 -0.85 -26.18 17.97
CA SER A 143 -1.29 -27.37 18.70
C SER A 143 -0.18 -28.42 18.86
N PHE A 144 0.84 -28.44 17.98
CA PHE A 144 1.94 -29.42 18.07
C PHE A 144 3.06 -28.98 19.01
N GLU A 145 3.24 -27.69 19.28
CA GLU A 145 4.22 -27.21 20.26
C GLU A 145 3.75 -27.40 21.72
N ALA A 146 2.44 -27.57 21.95
CA ALA A 146 1.87 -27.73 23.30
C ALA A 146 1.90 -29.18 23.85
N VAL A 147 2.47 -30.14 23.11
CA VAL A 147 2.52 -31.57 23.49
C VAL A 147 3.95 -32.09 23.76
N ALA A 148 4.90 -31.19 24.01
CA ALA A 148 6.26 -31.51 24.47
C ALA A 148 6.44 -31.16 25.95
#